data_AF-I0BUN3-F1
#
_entry.id   AF-I0BUN3-F1
#
_cell.length_a   1.000
_cell.length_b   1.000
_cell.length_c   1.000
_cell.angle_alpha   90.00
_cell.angle_beta   90.00
_cell.angle_gamma   90.00
#
_symmetry.space_group_name_H-M   'P 1'
#
loop_
_entity.id
_entity.type
_entity.pdbx_description
1 polymer ?
#
loop_
_entity_poly.entity_id
_entity_poly.type
_entity_poly.pdbx_seq_one_letter_code
_entity_poly.pdbx_strand_id
1 'polypeptide(L)'
;MILGSKEVPQAICIIVGTNCGTGGMGMKRLWHGAKKWGQWWNRKERERQEAIELDRLLLVQEIQKAHKEWVTAQLRFEYVMEKEQIDYAVFALEAAEKRFEMLLKQAKGMQITQAEVCAGRSMEGSS
;
A
#
# COMPACT_ATOMS: atom_id res chain seq x y z
N MET A 1 -32.78 -7.70 -3.36
CA MET A 1 -31.89 -6.75 -4.04
C MET A 1 -30.61 -7.49 -4.41
N ILE A 2 -30.47 -7.72 -5.71
CA ILE A 2 -29.28 -7.96 -6.54
C ILE A 2 -27.96 -8.38 -5.83
N LEU A 3 -27.58 -9.65 -6.00
CA LEU A 3 -26.18 -10.00 -6.21
C LEU A 3 -26.06 -10.50 -7.65
N GLY A 4 -25.63 -9.58 -8.52
CA GLY A 4 -25.46 -9.79 -9.93
C GLY A 4 -24.18 -10.57 -10.24
N SER A 5 -24.30 -11.39 -11.27
CA SER A 5 -23.26 -12.06 -12.04
C SER A 5 -21.92 -11.33 -12.10
N LYS A 6 -20.85 -12.07 -11.80
CA LYS A 6 -19.63 -12.00 -12.60
C LYS A 6 -19.21 -13.43 -12.91
N GLU A 7 -19.50 -13.84 -14.15
CA GLU A 7 -18.94 -15.01 -14.80
C GLU A 7 -17.43 -15.10 -14.53
N VAL A 8 -17.03 -16.24 -13.97
CA VAL A 8 -15.63 -16.62 -13.91
C VAL A 8 -15.23 -16.98 -15.35
N PRO A 9 -14.30 -16.25 -16.01
CA PRO A 9 -13.82 -16.65 -17.31
C PRO A 9 -13.20 -18.04 -17.19
N GLN A 10 -13.49 -18.92 -18.16
CA GLN A 10 -13.11 -20.34 -18.18
C GLN A 10 -11.59 -20.63 -18.14
N ALA A 11 -10.76 -19.63 -17.88
CA ALA A 11 -9.31 -19.74 -17.74
C ALA A 11 -8.82 -20.30 -16.39
N ILE A 12 -9.71 -20.50 -15.40
CA ILE A 12 -9.37 -21.09 -14.09
C ILE A 12 -9.63 -22.62 -14.06
N CYS A 13 -9.87 -23.26 -15.20
CA CYS A 13 -10.00 -24.72 -15.26
C CYS A 13 -8.65 -25.48 -15.31
N ILE A 14 -7.49 -24.80 -15.25
CA ILE A 14 -6.17 -25.46 -15.38
C ILE A 14 -5.51 -25.77 -14.01
N ILE A 15 -5.94 -25.14 -12.91
CA ILE A 15 -5.24 -25.29 -11.61
C ILE A 15 -5.78 -26.45 -10.76
N VAL A 16 -7.02 -26.89 -10.95
CA VAL A 16 -7.54 -28.09 -10.28
C VAL A 16 -7.51 -29.22 -11.30
N GLY A 17 -6.41 -29.97 -11.34
CA GLY A 17 -6.14 -31.02 -12.32
C GLY A 17 -7.18 -32.14 -12.36
N THR A 18 -8.36 -31.88 -12.94
CA THR A 18 -9.31 -32.90 -13.38
C THR A 18 -8.95 -33.30 -14.80
N ASN A 19 -8.38 -34.50 -14.90
CA ASN A 19 -7.88 -35.09 -16.12
C ASN A 19 -9.05 -35.51 -17.02
N CYS A 20 -9.47 -34.65 -17.95
CA CYS A 20 -10.40 -35.01 -19.02
C CYS A 20 -9.60 -35.22 -20.32
N GLY A 21 -9.27 -36.48 -20.61
CA GLY A 21 -8.63 -36.86 -21.86
C GLY A 21 -9.58 -36.74 -23.04
N THR A 22 -9.09 -36.16 -24.15
CA THR A 22 -9.47 -36.55 -25.51
C THR A 22 -8.46 -36.02 -26.52
N GLY A 23 -8.01 -36.92 -27.39
CA GLY A 23 -7.86 -36.72 -28.84
C GLY A 23 -7.04 -35.52 -29.32
N GLY A 24 -5.83 -35.80 -29.78
CA GLY A 24 -4.98 -34.82 -30.45
C GLY A 24 -5.56 -34.29 -31.76
N MET A 25 -5.30 -33.01 -32.03
CA MET A 25 -4.99 -32.50 -33.36
C MET A 25 -4.17 -31.22 -33.24
N GLY A 26 -3.19 -31.08 -34.14
CA GLY A 26 -2.08 -30.15 -34.03
C GLY A 26 -2.44 -28.67 -34.07
N MET A 27 -1.79 -27.89 -33.21
CA MET A 27 -1.93 -26.44 -33.16
C MET A 27 -0.55 -25.76 -33.12
N LYS A 28 0.20 -25.80 -34.24
CA LYS A 28 1.54 -25.18 -34.33
C LYS A 28 1.56 -23.78 -34.97
N ARG A 29 0.46 -23.03 -34.95
CA ARG A 29 0.39 -21.66 -35.52
C ARG A 29 -0.36 -20.61 -34.68
N LEU A 30 -0.35 -20.75 -33.36
CA LEU A 30 -0.89 -19.75 -32.41
C LEU A 30 0.12 -19.40 -31.29
N TRP A 31 1.40 -19.28 -31.63
CA TRP A 31 2.48 -19.18 -30.63
C TRP A 31 3.36 -17.91 -30.71
N HIS A 32 2.94 -16.85 -31.42
CA HIS A 32 3.64 -15.55 -31.40
C HIS A 32 2.89 -14.43 -30.69
N GLY A 33 1.54 -14.44 -30.70
CA GLY A 33 0.74 -13.55 -29.86
C GLY A 33 0.87 -13.87 -28.38
N ALA A 34 0.81 -15.16 -28.01
CA ALA A 34 0.85 -15.62 -26.62
C ALA A 34 2.12 -15.19 -25.85
N LYS A 35 3.30 -15.17 -26.49
CA LYS A 35 4.55 -14.71 -25.86
C LYS A 35 4.54 -13.21 -25.56
N LYS A 36 3.97 -12.41 -26.46
CA LYS A 36 3.89 -10.95 -26.32
C LYS A 36 2.89 -10.56 -25.24
N TRP A 37 1.79 -11.30 -25.12
CA TRP A 37 0.83 -11.15 -24.03
C TRP A 37 1.49 -11.50 -22.69
N GLY A 38 2.12 -12.66 -22.53
CA GLY A 38 2.80 -13.01 -21.28
C GLY A 38 3.86 -11.99 -20.82
N GLN A 39 4.65 -11.44 -21.75
CA GLN A 39 5.62 -10.38 -21.44
C GLN A 39 4.96 -9.05 -21.03
N TRP A 40 3.82 -8.70 -21.63
CA TRP A 40 3.04 -7.51 -21.28
C TRP A 40 2.36 -7.66 -19.91
N TRP A 41 1.77 -8.82 -19.63
CA TRP A 41 1.18 -9.14 -18.32
C TRP A 41 2.24 -9.11 -17.20
N ASN A 42 3.43 -9.66 -17.44
CA ASN A 42 4.55 -9.62 -16.49
C ASN A 42 5.07 -8.20 -16.24
N ARG A 43 5.10 -7.34 -17.27
CA ARG A 43 5.50 -5.94 -17.12
C ARG A 43 4.49 -5.16 -16.27
N LYS A 44 3.21 -5.29 -16.59
CA LYS A 44 2.13 -4.60 -15.88
C LYS A 44 2.03 -5.04 -14.41
N GLU A 45 2.30 -6.30 -14.14
CA GLU A 45 2.33 -6.81 -12.76
C GLU A 45 3.53 -6.28 -11.97
N ARG A 46 4.71 -6.17 -12.61
CA ARG A 46 5.88 -5.53 -12.00
C ARG A 46 5.62 -4.08 -11.63
N GLU A 47 5.06 -3.28 -12.54
CA GLU A 47 4.68 -1.88 -12.29
C GLU A 47 3.71 -1.78 -11.12
N ARG A 48 2.73 -2.71 -11.04
CA ARG A 48 1.78 -2.76 -9.92
C ARG A 48 2.48 -3.06 -8.59
N GLN A 49 3.42 -4.00 -8.59
CA GLN A 49 4.18 -4.36 -7.39
C GLN A 49 5.10 -3.23 -6.94
N GLU A 50 5.75 -2.54 -7.88
CA GLU A 50 6.57 -1.35 -7.59
C GLU A 50 5.74 -0.21 -7.01
N ALA A 51 4.54 0.04 -7.54
CA ALA A 51 3.63 1.03 -6.98
C ALA A 51 3.18 0.69 -5.55
N ILE A 52 2.87 -0.58 -5.27
CA ILE A 52 2.49 -1.03 -3.93
C ILE A 52 3.64 -0.83 -2.94
N GLU A 53 4.88 -1.16 -3.34
CA GLU A 53 6.05 -0.98 -2.49
C GLU A 53 6.36 0.51 -2.27
N LEU A 54 6.22 1.34 -3.30
CA LEU A 54 6.37 2.79 -3.17
C LEU A 54 5.34 3.38 -2.19
N ASP A 55 4.07 3.01 -2.32
CA ASP A 55 3.00 3.43 -1.41
C ASP A 55 3.30 3.02 0.03
N ARG A 56 3.83 1.80 0.23
CA ARG A 56 4.25 1.29 1.54
C ARG A 56 5.36 2.14 2.16
N LEU A 57 6.38 2.50 1.37
CA LEU A 57 7.49 3.34 1.82
C LEU A 57 7.01 4.76 2.16
N LEU A 58 6.16 5.36 1.33
CA LEU A 58 5.60 6.68 1.57
C LEU A 58 4.75 6.71 2.85
N LEU A 59 3.96 5.67 3.09
CA LEU A 59 3.16 5.56 4.31
C LEU A 59 4.05 5.52 5.56
N VAL A 60 5.16 4.78 5.53
CA VAL A 60 6.13 4.75 6.64
C VAL A 60 6.71 6.15 6.91
N GLN A 61 7.10 6.87 5.85
CA GLN A 61 7.64 8.23 5.98
C GLN A 61 6.59 9.20 6.56
N GLU A 62 5.35 9.12 6.10
CA GLU A 62 4.25 9.95 6.61
C GLU A 62 3.95 9.67 8.09
N ILE A 63 4.01 8.40 8.53
CA ILE A 63 3.86 8.04 9.94
C ILE A 63 4.95 8.69 10.80
N GLN A 64 6.21 8.64 10.35
CA GLN A 64 7.32 9.27 11.06
C GLN A 64 7.17 10.78 11.12
N LYS A 65 6.74 11.40 10.02
CA LYS A 65 6.50 12.84 9.96
C LYS A 65 5.37 13.26 10.89
N ALA A 66 4.23 12.58 10.83
CA ALA A 66 3.10 12.84 11.71
C ALA A 66 3.46 12.67 13.19
N HIS A 67 4.30 11.68 13.53
CA HIS A 67 4.82 11.53 14.89
C HIS A 67 5.69 12.71 15.33
N LYS A 68 6.60 13.19 14.47
CA LYS A 68 7.41 14.39 14.76
C LYS A 68 6.53 15.63 14.93
N GLU A 69 5.52 15.80 14.09
CA GLU A 69 4.54 16.88 14.19
C GLU A 69 3.77 16.82 15.50
N TRP A 70 3.34 15.62 15.92
CA TRP A 70 2.64 15.41 17.19
C TRP A 70 3.51 15.79 18.38
N VAL A 71 4.77 15.32 18.43
CA VAL A 71 5.73 15.70 19.47
C VAL A 71 5.98 17.21 19.49
N THR A 72 6.07 17.83 18.32
CA THR A 72 6.26 19.30 18.21
C THR A 72 5.04 20.06 18.75
N ALA A 73 3.82 19.58 18.46
CA ALA A 73 2.59 20.17 18.97
C ALA A 73 2.47 20.00 20.50
N GLN A 74 2.91 18.86 21.05
CA GLN A 74 2.99 18.64 22.49
C GLN A 74 3.91 19.66 23.16
N LEU A 75 5.14 19.81 22.65
CA LEU A 75 6.08 20.81 23.15
C LEU A 75 5.49 22.22 23.08
N ARG A 76 4.84 22.58 21.97
CA ARG A 76 4.18 23.89 21.84
C ARG A 76 3.12 24.10 22.91
N PHE A 77 2.30 23.09 23.19
CA PHE A 77 1.29 23.18 24.24
C PHE A 77 1.91 23.38 25.63
N GLU A 78 3.05 22.75 25.92
CA GLU A 78 3.76 22.89 27.21
C GLU A 78 4.31 24.30 27.46
N TYR A 79 4.73 25.03 26.42
CA TYR A 79 5.34 26.36 26.55
C TYR A 79 4.37 27.54 26.39
N VAL A 80 3.14 27.30 25.96
CA VAL A 80 2.18 28.37 25.70
C VAL A 80 1.55 28.87 27.00
N MET A 81 1.62 30.19 27.22
CA MET A 81 1.07 30.85 28.42
C MET A 81 -0.10 31.80 28.09
N GLU A 82 -0.22 32.24 26.84
CA GLU A 82 -1.27 33.16 26.39
C GLU A 82 -2.55 32.41 26.06
N LYS A 83 -3.68 32.88 26.58
CA LYS A 83 -4.97 32.19 26.53
C LYS A 83 -5.42 31.87 25.10
N GLU A 84 -5.29 32.83 24.19
CA GLU A 84 -5.65 32.70 22.78
C GLU A 84 -4.77 31.68 22.05
N GLN A 85 -3.51 31.53 22.48
CA GLN A 85 -2.59 30.55 21.94
C GLN A 85 -2.86 29.13 22.48
N ILE A 86 -3.42 29.00 23.69
CA ILE A 86 -3.76 27.69 24.28
C ILE A 86 -4.80 26.98 23.41
N ASP A 87 -5.87 27.68 23.01
CA ASP A 87 -6.92 27.10 22.17
C ASP A 87 -6.36 26.59 20.84
N TYR A 88 -5.47 27.37 20.21
CA TYR A 88 -4.77 26.95 19.01
C TYR A 88 -3.86 25.73 19.26
N ALA A 89 -3.12 25.72 20.37
CA ALA A 89 -2.20 24.64 20.70
C ALA A 89 -2.95 23.31 20.97
N VAL A 90 -4.09 23.36 21.66
CA VAL A 90 -4.96 22.20 21.88
C VAL A 90 -5.49 21.67 20.55
N PHE A 91 -6.04 22.54 19.70
CA PHE A 91 -6.55 22.13 18.39
C PHE A 91 -5.45 21.50 17.51
N ALA A 92 -4.26 22.10 17.49
CA ALA A 92 -3.13 21.59 16.72
C ALA A 92 -2.64 20.23 17.25
N LEU A 93 -2.61 20.05 18.57
CA LEU A 93 -2.23 18.80 19.22
C LEU A 93 -3.22 17.68 18.88
N GLU A 94 -4.52 17.92 19.05
CA GLU A 94 -5.57 16.95 18.72
C GLU A 94 -5.56 16.58 17.23
N ALA A 95 -5.39 17.56 16.35
CA ALA A 95 -5.32 17.33 14.92
C ALA A 95 -4.11 16.45 14.53
N ALA A 96 -2.94 16.71 15.12
CA ALA A 96 -1.74 15.92 14.90
C ALA A 96 -1.89 14.48 15.41
N GLU A 97 -2.47 14.30 16.61
CA GLU A 97 -2.77 12.98 17.16
C GLU A 97 -3.71 12.19 16.26
N LYS A 98 -4.81 12.81 15.81
CA LYS A 98 -5.79 12.17 14.91
C LYS A 98 -5.16 11.78 13.58
N ARG A 99 -4.31 12.63 13.00
CA ARG A 99 -3.56 12.30 11.78
C ARG A 99 -2.67 11.08 11.99
N PHE A 100 -1.91 11.06 13.08
CA PHE A 100 -1.03 9.92 13.41
C PHE A 100 -1.84 8.63 13.62
N GLU A 101 -2.94 8.68 14.35
CA GLU A 101 -3.84 7.54 14.59
C GLU A 101 -4.39 6.95 13.28
N MET A 102 -4.80 7.82 12.34
CA MET A 102 -5.29 7.40 11.02
C MET A 102 -4.22 6.67 10.20
N LEU A 103 -2.99 7.21 10.19
CA LEU A 103 -1.87 6.60 9.46
C LEU A 103 -1.48 5.24 10.05
N LEU A 104 -1.51 5.09 11.39
CA LEU A 104 -1.29 3.79 12.04
C LEU A 104 -2.37 2.76 11.67
N LYS A 105 -3.63 3.17 11.54
CA LYS A 105 -4.71 2.29 11.06
C LYS A 105 -4.47 1.84 9.62
N GLN A 106 -3.99 2.74 8.76
CA GLN A 106 -3.61 2.40 7.37
C GLN A 106 -2.45 1.39 7.34
N ALA A 107 -1.41 1.61 8.13
CA ALA A 107 -0.26 0.70 8.23
C ALA A 107 -0.66 -0.71 8.69
N LYS A 108 -1.59 -0.81 9.65
CA LYS A 108 -2.16 -2.10 10.08
C LYS A 108 -2.89 -2.82 8.94
N GLY A 109 -3.63 -2.09 8.10
CA GLY A 109 -4.29 -2.65 6.92
C GLY A 109 -3.30 -3.19 5.87
N MET A 110 -2.12 -2.58 5.75
CA MET A 110 -1.04 -3.00 4.86
C MET A 110 -0.05 -3.98 5.51
N GLN A 111 -0.32 -4.45 6.73
CA GLN A 111 0.56 -5.36 7.50
C GLN A 111 1.99 -4.82 7.67
N ILE A 112 2.14 -3.51 7.76
CA ILE A 112 3.43 -2.87 8.05
C ILE A 112 3.73 -3.04 9.53
N THR A 113 4.93 -3.54 9.83
CA THR A 113 5.37 -3.81 11.21
C THR A 113 5.99 -2.58 11.85
N GLN A 114 6.02 -2.53 13.18
CA GLN A 114 6.68 -1.43 13.91
C GLN A 114 8.18 -1.36 13.60
N ALA A 115 8.82 -2.49 13.30
CA ALA A 115 10.22 -2.54 12.92
C ALA A 115 10.49 -1.73 11.63
N GLU A 116 9.60 -1.82 10.64
CA GLU A 116 9.70 -1.10 9.38
C GLU A 116 9.48 0.40 9.57
N VAL A 117 8.55 0.78 10.44
CA VAL A 117 8.33 2.17 10.83
C VAL A 117 9.56 2.75 11.54
N CYS A 118 10.22 1.98 12.41
CA CYS A 118 11.42 2.41 13.14
C CYS A 118 12.71 2.37 12.30
N ALA A 119 12.78 1.52 11.27
CA ALA A 119 13.97 1.29 10.46
C ALA A 119 14.23 2.37 9.38
N GLY A 120 13.27 3.25 9.10
CA GLY A 120 13.35 4.26 8.03
C GLY A 120 14.44 5.34 8.17
N ARG A 121 15.43 5.17 9.06
CA ARG A 121 16.57 6.09 9.27
C ARG A 121 17.80 5.83 8.40
N SER A 122 17.81 4.85 7.50
CA SER A 122 19.08 4.42 6.85
C SER A 122 19.28 4.82 5.39
N MET A 123 18.44 5.70 4.81
CA MET A 123 18.68 6.17 3.44
C MET A 123 18.48 7.67 3.29
N GLU A 124 19.40 8.44 3.84
CA GLU A 124 19.62 9.84 3.45
C GLU A 124 21.12 10.12 3.27
N GLY A 125 21.52 10.31 2.00
CA GLY A 125 22.70 11.11 1.62
C GLY A 125 24.04 10.39 1.46
N SER A 126 24.32 9.86 0.27
CA SER A 126 25.68 9.90 -0.29
C SER A 126 25.60 10.56 -1.66
N SER A 127 25.87 11.86 -1.71
CA SER A 127 26.26 12.61 -2.90
C SER A 127 27.09 13.80 -2.46
#